data_AF-A0A6J6DEX3-F1
#
_entry.id   AF-A0A6J6DEX3-F1
#
_cell.length_a   1.000
_cell.length_b   1.000
_cell.length_c   1.000
_cell.angle_alpha   90.00
_cell.angle_beta   90.00
_cell.angle_gamma   90.00
#
_symmetry.space_group_name_H-M   'P 1'
#
loop_
_entity.id
_entity.type
_entity.pdbx_description
1 polymer ?
#
loop_
_entity_poly.entity_id
_entity_poly.type
_entity_poly.pdbx_seq_one_letter_code
_entity_poly.pdbx_strand_id
1 'polypeptide(L)'
;MRDINFAFKLCRTRIFDHVELKSEGSFIDAELVVKAQKYGYSVIQFGVDYFPRTRGISTLSSPGVIFKILGEARQLRREIRKITPVL
;
A
#
# COMPACT_ATOMS: atom_id res chain seq x y z
N MET A 1 7.69 2.65 -9.31
CA MET A 1 6.35 2.03 -9.40
C MET A 1 5.40 2.97 -10.08
N ARG A 2 4.51 2.46 -10.95
CA ARG A 2 3.53 3.26 -11.70
C ARG A 2 2.11 3.15 -11.16
N ASP A 3 1.75 2.01 -10.57
CA ASP A 3 0.47 1.81 -9.88
C ASP A 3 0.74 1.00 -8.61
N ILE A 4 0.39 1.58 -7.46
CA ILE A 4 0.56 0.97 -6.14
C ILE A 4 -0.76 0.39 -5.64
N ASN A 5 -1.89 1.02 -5.93
CA ASN A 5 -3.20 0.71 -5.33
C ASN A 5 -3.98 -0.34 -6.12
N PHE A 6 -3.38 -0.93 -7.14
CA PHE A 6 -3.92 -2.12 -7.76
C PHE A 6 -3.94 -3.27 -6.73
N ALA A 7 -5.14 -3.69 -6.34
CA ALA A 7 -5.34 -4.62 -5.22
C ALA A 7 -4.73 -6.01 -5.44
N PHE A 8 -4.50 -6.43 -6.69
CA PHE A 8 -3.90 -7.71 -6.97
C PHE A 8 -2.37 -7.65 -6.79
N LYS A 9 -1.88 -8.32 -5.74
CA LYS A 9 -0.46 -8.46 -5.43
C LYS A 9 -0.15 -9.92 -5.12
N LEU A 10 0.91 -10.46 -5.72
CA LEU A 10 1.44 -11.77 -5.40
C LEU A 10 2.73 -11.60 -4.60
N CYS A 11 2.79 -12.20 -3.43
CA CYS A 11 3.94 -12.12 -2.54
C CYS A 11 4.25 -13.49 -1.93
N ARG A 12 5.52 -13.72 -1.57
CA ARG A 12 5.90 -14.91 -0.81
C ARG A 12 5.50 -14.72 0.65
N THR A 13 4.96 -15.76 1.28
CA THR A 13 4.52 -15.72 2.68
C THR A 13 5.60 -15.20 3.64
N ARG A 14 6.88 -15.55 3.40
CA ARG A 14 8.04 -15.10 4.22
C ARG A 14 8.18 -13.58 4.37
N ILE A 15 7.58 -12.79 3.47
CA ILE A 15 7.61 -11.33 3.57
C ILE A 15 6.92 -10.90 4.88
N PHE A 16 5.88 -11.62 5.30
CA PHE A 16 5.12 -11.32 6.52
C PHE A 16 5.84 -11.73 7.81
N ASP A 17 6.97 -12.44 7.74
CA ASP A 17 7.83 -12.66 8.90
C ASP A 17 8.52 -11.36 9.36
N HIS A 18 8.65 -10.39 8.45
CA HIS A 18 9.34 -9.12 8.69
C HIS A 18 8.41 -7.90 8.50
N VAL A 19 7.38 -8.04 7.65
CA VAL A 19 6.42 -6.98 7.34
C VAL A 19 5.14 -7.19 8.11
N GLU A 20 4.96 -6.45 9.19
CA GLU A 20 3.66 -6.28 9.86
C GLU A 20 2.88 -5.14 9.18
N LEU A 21 1.63 -5.38 8.78
CA LEU A 21 0.76 -4.37 8.18
C LEU A 21 -0.19 -3.79 9.23
N LYS A 22 -0.34 -2.46 9.25
CA LYS A 22 -1.22 -1.75 10.19
C LYS A 22 -2.31 -0.93 9.52
N SER A 23 -2.12 -0.59 8.24
CA SER A 23 -3.09 0.20 7.49
C SER A 23 -4.30 -0.66 7.14
N GLU A 24 -5.48 -0.23 7.54
CA GLU A 24 -6.75 -0.88 7.18
C GLU A 24 -7.43 -0.24 5.94
N GLY A 25 -6.88 0.87 5.46
CA GLY A 25 -7.44 1.68 4.37
C GLY A 25 -6.64 1.60 3.07
N SER A 26 -6.79 2.63 2.24
CA SER A 26 -6.17 2.74 0.90
C SER A 26 -4.64 2.67 0.90
N PHE A 27 -4.00 2.81 2.07
CA PHE A 27 -2.55 2.80 2.18
C PHE A 27 -1.95 1.42 2.47
N ILE A 28 -2.75 0.37 2.68
CA ILE A 28 -2.22 -0.99 2.95
C ILE A 28 -1.27 -1.47 1.85
N ASP A 29 -1.60 -1.15 0.60
CA ASP A 29 -0.79 -1.49 -0.56
C ASP A 29 0.55 -0.74 -0.58
N ALA A 30 0.51 0.56 -0.28
CA ALA A 30 1.71 1.39 -0.19
C ALA A 30 2.60 0.96 0.97
N GLU A 31 2.00 0.63 2.12
CA GLU A 31 2.70 0.12 3.30
C GLU A 31 3.42 -1.18 2.97
N LEU A 32 2.73 -2.16 2.36
CA LEU A 32 3.32 -3.44 1.97
C LEU A 32 4.53 -3.24 1.05
N VAL A 33 4.38 -2.44 -0.01
CA VAL A 33 5.46 -2.19 -0.98
C VAL A 33 6.64 -1.50 -0.32
N VAL A 34 6.41 -0.42 0.41
CA VAL A 34 7.50 0.38 0.98
C VAL A 34 8.22 -0.39 2.08
N LYS A 35 7.49 -1.12 2.93
CA LYS A 35 8.10 -2.00 3.94
C LYS A 35 8.92 -3.09 3.26
N ALA A 36 8.37 -3.79 2.27
CA ALA A 36 9.10 -4.83 1.53
C ALA A 36 10.40 -4.30 0.92
N GLN A 37 10.36 -3.14 0.25
CA GLN A 37 11.58 -2.51 -0.30
C GLN A 37 12.59 -2.13 0.78
N LYS A 38 12.13 -1.57 1.91
CA LYS A 38 13.01 -1.22 3.03
C LYS A 38 13.66 -2.42 3.71
N TYR A 39 13.00 -3.57 3.72
CA TYR A 39 13.57 -4.84 4.19
C TYR A 39 14.41 -5.56 3.12
N GLY A 40 14.70 -4.92 1.98
CA GLY A 40 15.56 -5.47 0.94
C GLY A 40 14.89 -6.47 0.00
N TYR A 41 13.57 -6.62 0.05
CA TYR A 41 12.85 -7.46 -0.91
C TYR A 41 12.77 -6.80 -2.28
N SER A 42 12.94 -7.61 -3.34
CA SER A 42 12.72 -7.16 -4.71
C SER A 42 11.23 -7.06 -5.01
N VAL A 43 10.84 -5.97 -5.68
CA VAL A 43 9.47 -5.74 -6.12
C VAL A 43 9.46 -5.44 -7.61
N ILE A 44 8.70 -6.23 -8.36
CA ILE A 44 8.55 -6.12 -9.81
C ILE A 44 7.10 -5.78 -10.16
N GLN A 45 6.90 -5.03 -11.25
CA GLN A 45 5.58 -4.62 -11.71
C GLN A 45 5.35 -5.18 -13.12
N PHE A 46 4.26 -5.93 -13.29
CA PHE A 46 3.81 -6.44 -14.58
C PHE A 46 2.59 -5.65 -15.08
N GLY A 47 2.52 -5.43 -16.39
CA GLY A 47 1.32 -4.87 -17.02
C GLY A 47 0.23 -5.93 -17.11
N VAL A 48 -1.00 -5.54 -16.79
CA VAL A 48 -2.20 -6.37 -16.93
C VAL A 48 -3.32 -5.52 -17.53
N ASP A 49 -4.21 -6.15 -18.29
CA ASP A 49 -5.40 -5.49 -18.80
C ASP A 49 -6.44 -5.34 -17.69
N TYR A 50 -6.81 -4.10 -17.39
CA TYR A 50 -7.82 -3.78 -16.38
C TYR A 50 -9.12 -3.37 -17.06
N PHE A 51 -10.17 -4.17 -16.87
CA PHE A 51 -11.49 -3.86 -17.39
C PHE A 51 -12.24 -2.97 -16.39
N PRO A 52 -12.72 -1.78 -16.79
CA PRO A 52 -13.41 -0.88 -15.88
C PRO A 52 -14.71 -1.51 -15.39
N ARG A 53 -15.07 -1.23 -14.12
CA ARG A 53 -16.38 -1.63 -13.59
C ARG A 53 -17.47 -0.85 -14.31
N THR A 54 -18.55 -1.53 -14.67
CA THR A 54 -19.72 -0.95 -15.35
C THR A 54 -20.75 -0.36 -14.38
N ARG A 55 -20.63 -0.60 -13.07
CA ARG A 55 -21.56 -0.12 -12.03
C ARG A 55 -20.84 0.21 -10.71
N GLY A 56 -21.32 1.26 -10.03
CA GLY A 56 -20.87 1.71 -8.70
C GLY A 56 -20.38 3.17 -8.70
N ILE A 57 -20.79 3.95 -7.69
CA ILE A 57 -20.30 5.31 -7.48
C ILE A 57 -19.17 5.25 -6.46
N SER A 58 -18.02 5.87 -6.76
CA SER A 58 -16.90 5.93 -5.82
C SER A 58 -17.29 6.65 -4.53
N THR A 59 -17.33 5.93 -3.41
CA THR A 59 -17.70 6.43 -2.08
C THR A 59 -16.58 7.25 -1.41
N LEU A 60 -15.43 7.40 -2.08
CA LEU A 60 -14.21 8.01 -1.55
C LEU A 60 -14.22 9.55 -1.54
N SER A 61 -15.23 10.19 -2.14
CA SER A 61 -15.20 11.64 -2.43
C SER A 61 -15.70 12.54 -1.30
N SER A 62 -16.03 12.00 -0.12
CA SER A 62 -16.53 12.84 0.98
C SER A 62 -15.38 13.58 1.68
N PRO A 63 -15.56 14.86 2.08
CA PRO A 63 -14.52 15.62 2.77
C PRO A 63 -13.96 14.92 4.02
N GLY A 64 -14.82 14.23 4.79
CA GLY A 64 -14.39 13.46 5.97
C GLY A 64 -13.42 12.32 5.63
N VAL A 65 -13.64 11.63 4.51
CA VAL A 65 -12.72 10.58 4.03
C VAL A 65 -11.39 11.19 3.58
N ILE A 66 -11.41 12.36 2.92
CA ILE A 66 -10.18 13.06 2.51
C ILE A 66 -9.32 13.43 3.73
N PHE A 67 -9.91 14.03 4.76
CA PHE A 67 -9.15 14.37 5.98
C PHE A 67 -8.62 13.13 6.71
N LYS A 68 -9.40 12.04 6.75
CA LYS A 68 -8.93 10.75 7.30
C LYS A 68 -7.71 10.23 6.53
N ILE A 69 -7.77 10.21 5.20
CA ILE A 69 -6.66 9.80 4.32
C ILE A 69 -5.40 10.65 4.58
N LEU A 70 -5.53 11.96 4.74
CA LEU A 70 -4.38 12.82 5.04
C LEU A 70 -3.75 12.50 6.41
N GLY A 71 -4.58 12.19 7.41
CA GLY A 71 -4.14 11.73 8.72
C GLY A 71 -3.38 10.40 8.64
N GLU A 72 -3.96 9.41 7.97
CA GLU A 72 -3.35 8.10 7.71
C GLU A 72 -2.02 8.23 6.98
N ALA A 73 -1.95 9.07 5.94
CA ALA A 73 -0.71 9.35 5.20
C ALA A 73 0.41 9.87 6.10
N ARG A 74 0.08 10.79 7.02
CA ARG A 74 1.06 11.36 7.95
C ARG A 74 1.54 10.33 8.97
N GLN A 75 0.64 9.50 9.48
CA GLN A 75 0.98 8.41 10.40
C GLN A 75 1.87 7.38 9.72
N LEU A 76 1.48 6.90 8.54
CA LEU A 76 2.25 5.93 7.77
C LEU A 76 3.65 6.46 7.43
N ARG A 77 3.76 7.74 7.03
CA ARG A 77 5.06 8.37 6.76
C ARG A 77 5.97 8.36 8.00
N ARG A 78 5.42 8.56 9.19
CA ARG A 78 6.19 8.52 10.46
C ARG A 78 6.66 7.10 10.78
N GLU A 79 5.80 6.10 10.59
CA GLU A 79 6.15 4.70 10.82
C GLU A 79 7.22 4.21 9.85
N ILE A 80 7.02 4.44 8.55
CA ILE A 80 7.98 4.07 7.51
C ILE A 80 9.36 4.69 7.78
N ARG A 81 9.42 5.94 8.27
CA ARG A 81 10.69 6.61 8.61
C ARG A 81 11.45 5.92 9.74
N LYS A 82 10.77 5.24 10.67
CA LYS A 82 11.40 4.52 11.79
C LYS A 82 11.96 3.15 11.39
N ILE A 83 11.57 2.63 10.22
CA ILE A 83 12.06 1.34 9.75
C ILE A 83 13.52 1.48 9.36
N THR A 84 14.35 0.77 10.12
CA THR A 84 15.77 0.55 9.84
C THR A 84 15.85 -0.64 8.88
N PRO A 85 16.63 -0.56 7.79
CA PRO A 85 16.80 -1.68 6.89
C PRO A 85 17.33 -2.89 7.65
N VAL A 86 16.76 -4.07 7.37
CA VAL A 86 17.35 -5.35 7.76
C VAL A 86 18.34 -5.69 6.66
N LEU A 87 19.49 -5.01 6.69
CA LEU A 87 20.76 -5.23 5.99
C LEU A 87 21.58 -3.94 6.03
#